data_AF-A0A1V3XXB5-F1
#
_entry.id   AF-A0A1V3XXB5-F1
#
_cell.length_a   1.000
_cell.length_b   1.000
_cell.length_c   1.000
_cell.angle_alpha   90.00
_cell.angle_beta   90.00
_cell.angle_gamma   90.00
#
_symmetry.space_group_name_H-M   'P 1'
#
loop_
_entity.id
_entity.type
_entity.pdbx_description
1 polymer ?
#
loop_
_entity_poly.entity_id
_entity_poly.type
_entity_poly.pdbx_seq_one_letter_code
_entity_poly.pdbx_strand_id
1 'polypeptide(L)'
;MLLPQAVATIQAIGVPNRNTKQGYKGVFLSFNMRLNLPPPCTTGYLPAQQRRVPSWEDYPDRPAGDLYCRVPQDSPNNVRGVRNTPCVGHPGKRAPTVAMCESDESYVPLNDGYNWKGDPNATLSGQPVPQLPPPHRPRRAPGTGPPPGAPPAPSAPAPAPPPFPIAAAEYDPATGTYVGPDGQVYTRSDLAAAGGKERTWQSMLLPPN
;
A
#
# COMPACT_ATOMS: atom_id res chain seq x y z
N MET A 1 -45.60 -1.03 11.94
CA MET A 1 -45.71 0.28 12.62
C MET A 1 -44.35 1.00 12.51
N LEU A 2 -44.06 1.61 11.36
CA LEU A 2 -42.73 2.20 11.03
C LEU A 2 -42.69 3.73 11.16
N LEU A 3 -43.85 4.37 11.29
CA LEU A 3 -43.98 5.83 11.31
C LEU A 3 -43.17 6.51 12.44
N PRO A 4 -43.15 5.99 13.69
CA PRO A 4 -42.38 6.62 14.76
C PRO A 4 -40.87 6.55 14.53
N GLN A 5 -40.38 5.44 13.98
CA GLN A 5 -38.96 5.25 13.65
C GLN A 5 -38.55 6.15 12.48
N ALA A 6 -39.39 6.24 11.44
CA ALA A 6 -39.13 7.13 10.30
C ALA A 6 -39.03 8.61 10.74
N VAL A 7 -39.94 9.05 11.62
CA VAL A 7 -39.90 10.42 12.17
C VAL A 7 -38.63 10.64 13.00
N ALA A 8 -38.23 9.67 13.84
CA ALA A 8 -36.99 9.76 14.61
C ALA A 8 -35.75 9.89 13.72
N THR A 9 -35.67 9.11 12.64
CA THR A 9 -34.56 9.19 11.67
C THR A 9 -34.53 10.54 10.95
N ILE A 10 -35.67 11.05 10.47
CA ILE A 10 -35.74 12.35 9.79
C ILE A 10 -35.33 13.49 10.74
N GLN A 11 -35.77 13.44 12.00
CA GLN A 11 -35.36 14.43 13.00
C GLN A 11 -33.86 14.36 13.29
N ALA A 12 -33.27 13.16 13.43
CA ALA A 12 -31.83 13.00 13.65
C ALA A 12 -30.99 13.63 12.53
N ILE A 13 -31.44 13.52 11.28
CA ILE A 13 -30.74 14.08 10.12
C ILE A 13 -30.93 15.61 10.02
N GLY A 14 -32.05 16.15 10.50
CA GLY A 14 -32.38 17.59 10.42
C GLY A 14 -31.87 18.43 11.60
N VAL A 15 -31.66 17.84 12.78
CA VAL A 15 -31.24 18.54 14.01
C VAL A 15 -30.00 19.42 13.84
N PRO A 16 -28.90 18.96 13.19
CA PRO A 16 -27.70 19.78 13.05
C PRO A 16 -27.91 21.07 12.24
N ASN A 17 -28.92 21.11 11.35
CA ASN A 17 -29.27 22.26 10.53
C ASN A 17 -30.46 23.08 11.07
N ARG A 18 -31.03 22.71 12.22
CA ARG A 18 -32.34 23.21 12.70
C ARG A 18 -32.40 24.73 12.86
N ASN A 19 -31.28 25.40 13.12
CA ASN A 19 -31.20 26.84 13.34
C ASN A 19 -30.13 27.54 12.48
N THR A 20 -29.66 26.91 11.40
CA THR A 20 -28.66 27.51 10.52
C THR A 20 -29.33 28.27 9.37
N LYS A 21 -28.78 29.43 9.00
CA LYS A 21 -29.17 30.18 7.80
C LYS A 21 -28.45 29.56 6.60
N GLN A 22 -29.15 28.73 5.84
CA GLN A 22 -28.64 28.08 4.63
C GLN A 22 -29.49 28.52 3.44
N GLY A 23 -28.86 28.73 2.28
CA GLY A 23 -29.57 29.09 1.04
C GLY A 23 -30.46 27.95 0.51
N TYR A 24 -30.18 26.70 0.90
CA TYR A 24 -30.99 25.52 0.63
C TYR A 24 -31.22 24.74 1.93
N LYS A 25 -32.48 24.44 2.24
CA LYS A 25 -32.86 23.64 3.41
C LYS A 25 -32.71 22.15 3.07
N GLY A 26 -31.61 21.55 3.50
CA GLY A 26 -31.28 20.14 3.24
C GLY A 26 -30.85 19.40 4.50
N VAL A 27 -30.64 18.09 4.33
CA VAL A 27 -30.06 17.20 5.34
C VAL A 27 -28.63 17.64 5.67
N PHE A 28 -28.20 17.44 6.92
CA PHE A 28 -26.84 17.76 7.30
C PHE A 28 -25.85 16.84 6.57
N LEU A 29 -25.04 17.43 5.68
CA LEU A 29 -23.96 16.77 4.97
C LEU A 29 -22.64 17.26 5.56
N SER A 30 -21.97 16.38 6.30
CA SER A 30 -20.61 16.63 6.77
C SER A 30 -19.66 15.63 6.13
N PHE A 31 -18.74 16.14 5.30
CA PHE A 31 -17.59 15.39 4.86
C PHE A 31 -16.54 15.45 5.97
N ASN A 32 -16.60 14.49 6.90
CA ASN A 32 -15.52 14.25 7.86
C ASN A 32 -14.31 13.69 7.10
N MET A 33 -13.59 14.56 6.40
CA MET A 33 -12.36 14.26 5.71
C MET A 33 -11.32 13.87 6.76
N ARG A 34 -11.04 12.57 6.90
CA ARG A 34 -9.89 12.04 7.67
C ARG A 34 -8.58 12.30 6.92
N LEU A 35 -8.41 13.51 6.42
CA LEU A 35 -7.21 13.92 5.69
C LEU A 35 -6.07 14.01 6.71
N ASN A 36 -5.09 13.13 6.58
CA ASN A 36 -3.95 13.01 7.50
C ASN A 36 -4.32 12.55 8.92
N LEU A 37 -5.35 11.72 9.08
CA LEU A 37 -5.61 11.00 10.34
C LEU A 37 -5.47 9.49 10.11
N PRO A 38 -4.43 8.81 10.65
CA PRO A 38 -3.34 9.36 11.48
C PRO A 38 -2.38 10.29 10.71
N PRO A 39 -1.65 11.18 11.42
CA PRO A 39 -0.72 12.12 10.79
C PRO A 39 0.40 11.37 10.06
N PRO A 40 0.85 11.89 8.89
CA PRO A 40 1.93 11.26 8.15
C PRO A 40 3.23 11.33 8.93
N CYS A 41 4.00 10.24 8.88
CA CYS A 41 5.35 10.24 9.41
C CYS A 41 6.32 10.93 8.43
N THR A 42 7.03 11.95 8.91
CA THR A 42 8.10 12.63 8.17
C THR A 42 9.50 12.35 8.72
N THR A 43 9.61 11.71 9.88
CA THR A 43 10.90 11.32 10.48
C THR A 43 11.59 10.24 9.65
N GLY A 44 12.87 10.44 9.32
CA GLY A 44 13.65 9.52 8.47
C GLY A 44 13.55 9.81 6.97
N TYR A 45 12.87 10.89 6.60
CA TYR A 45 12.83 11.43 5.24
C TYR A 45 13.67 12.70 5.11
N LEU A 46 14.01 13.08 3.87
CA LEU A 46 14.73 14.33 3.59
C LEU A 46 13.96 15.55 4.11
N PRO A 47 14.65 16.60 4.57
CA PRO A 47 14.04 17.87 4.97
C PRO A 47 13.29 18.52 3.81
N ALA A 48 12.30 19.35 4.13
CA ALA A 48 11.44 19.99 3.14
C ALA A 48 12.22 20.76 2.06
N GLN A 49 13.34 21.40 2.43
CA GLN A 49 14.20 22.17 1.53
C GLN A 49 14.97 21.30 0.52
N GLN A 50 15.14 20.00 0.81
CA GLN A 50 15.77 19.03 -0.11
C GLN A 50 14.73 18.23 -0.90
N ARG A 51 13.44 18.45 -0.66
CA ARG A 51 12.37 17.83 -1.44
C ARG A 51 12.15 18.63 -2.71
N ARG A 52 11.91 17.90 -3.80
CA ARG A 52 11.63 18.51 -5.11
C ARG A 52 10.34 19.31 -5.04
N VAL A 53 10.31 20.44 -5.76
CA VAL A 53 9.09 21.20 -5.94
C VAL A 53 8.22 20.54 -7.01
N PRO A 54 6.87 20.61 -6.89
CA PRO A 54 5.97 19.95 -7.84
C PRO A 54 6.05 20.45 -9.29
N SER A 55 6.71 21.58 -9.55
CA SER A 55 6.86 22.17 -10.89
C SER A 55 8.03 21.61 -11.71
N TRP A 56 8.84 20.71 -11.14
CA TRP A 56 10.00 20.14 -11.82
C TRP A 56 9.65 18.83 -12.53
N GLU A 57 9.97 18.74 -13.82
CA GLU A 57 9.61 17.60 -14.70
C GLU A 57 10.80 16.67 -15.03
N ASP A 58 12.01 16.96 -14.54
CA ASP A 58 13.20 16.11 -14.69
C ASP A 58 13.18 14.88 -13.77
N TYR A 59 14.02 13.88 -14.11
CA TYR A 59 14.10 12.57 -13.47
C TYR A 59 15.50 12.32 -12.87
N PRO A 60 15.84 12.94 -11.74
CA PRO A 60 17.14 12.74 -11.11
C PRO A 60 17.26 11.35 -10.49
N ASP A 61 18.50 10.93 -10.30
CA ASP A 61 18.83 9.68 -9.62
C ASP A 61 18.32 9.65 -8.17
N ARG A 62 17.93 8.45 -7.73
CA ARG A 62 17.46 8.23 -6.36
C ARG A 62 18.61 8.50 -5.35
N PRO A 63 18.38 9.33 -4.31
CA PRO A 63 19.35 9.55 -3.24
C PRO A 63 19.93 8.24 -2.70
N ALA A 64 21.22 8.28 -2.37
CA ALA A 64 21.91 7.14 -1.77
C ALA A 64 21.33 6.80 -0.38
N GLY A 65 21.23 5.52 -0.06
CA GLY A 65 20.66 5.03 1.20
C GLY A 65 19.15 4.81 1.17
N ASP A 66 18.59 4.44 2.31
CA ASP A 66 17.20 4.08 2.49
C ASP A 66 16.42 5.20 3.20
N LEU A 67 15.24 5.50 2.67
CA LEU A 67 14.32 6.51 3.16
C LEU A 67 13.03 5.81 3.57
N TYR A 68 12.73 5.86 4.87
CA TYR A 68 11.52 5.27 5.43
C TYR A 68 11.17 5.97 6.73
N CYS A 69 9.95 5.74 7.23
CA CYS A 69 9.53 6.30 8.49
C CYS A 69 10.30 5.68 9.68
N ARG A 70 11.05 6.51 10.42
CA ARG A 70 11.97 6.09 11.50
C ARG A 70 11.52 6.49 12.91
N VAL A 71 10.28 6.14 13.24
CA VAL A 71 9.65 6.37 14.56
C VAL A 71 9.44 5.04 15.30
N PRO A 72 9.07 5.01 16.58
CA PRO A 72 8.76 3.77 17.30
C PRO A 72 7.77 2.87 16.53
N GLN A 73 7.91 1.55 16.68
CA GLN A 73 7.09 0.57 15.95
C GLN A 73 5.59 0.68 16.31
N ASP A 74 5.30 1.10 17.53
CA ASP A 74 3.98 1.36 18.12
C ASP A 74 3.47 2.79 17.88
N SER A 75 4.24 3.65 17.19
CA SER A 75 3.83 5.03 16.90
C SER A 75 2.52 5.07 16.11
N PRO A 76 1.57 5.92 16.51
CA PRO A 76 0.28 6.05 15.82
C PRO A 76 0.40 6.78 14.47
N ASN A 77 1.57 7.34 14.13
CA ASN A 77 1.79 8.04 12.87
C ASN A 77 1.70 7.07 11.68
N ASN A 78 1.11 7.55 10.58
CA ASN A 78 0.82 6.75 9.41
C ASN A 78 2.07 6.03 8.88
N VAL A 79 1.92 4.72 8.68
CA VAL A 79 3.00 3.82 8.27
C VAL A 79 3.13 3.86 6.75
N ARG A 80 3.60 4.99 6.20
CA ARG A 80 4.33 4.91 4.93
C ARG A 80 5.73 4.40 5.26
N GLY A 81 5.89 3.08 5.41
CA GLY A 81 7.22 2.55 5.71
C GLY A 81 7.31 1.05 5.98
N VAL A 82 8.51 0.56 5.75
CA VAL A 82 8.97 -0.82 5.93
C VAL A 82 9.34 -1.17 7.38
N ARG A 83 9.32 -0.22 8.33
CA ARG A 83 9.80 -0.44 9.73
C ARG A 83 9.11 -1.59 10.46
N ASN A 84 7.84 -1.84 10.13
CA ASN A 84 7.00 -2.86 10.75
C ASN A 84 6.87 -4.10 9.86
N THR A 85 7.65 -4.22 8.79
CA THR A 85 7.66 -5.41 7.94
C THR A 85 8.18 -6.60 8.73
N PRO A 86 7.45 -7.73 8.79
CA PRO A 86 7.92 -8.94 9.45
C PRO A 86 9.13 -9.51 8.69
N CYS A 87 10.16 -9.91 9.44
CA CYS A 87 11.34 -10.53 8.86
C CYS A 87 11.07 -12.00 8.54
N VAL A 88 11.27 -12.39 7.28
CA VAL A 88 11.17 -13.79 6.85
C VAL A 88 12.29 -14.59 7.54
N GLY A 89 11.94 -15.72 8.17
CA GLY A 89 12.89 -16.57 8.89
C GLY A 89 13.15 -16.17 10.36
N HIS A 90 12.66 -15.01 10.81
CA HIS A 90 12.84 -14.54 12.20
C HIS A 90 11.48 -14.21 12.85
N PRO A 91 10.79 -15.21 13.43
CA PRO A 91 9.48 -14.98 14.05
C PRO A 91 9.58 -13.96 15.18
N GLY A 92 8.66 -12.99 15.19
CA GLY A 92 8.63 -11.90 16.17
C GLY A 92 9.52 -10.69 15.82
N LYS A 93 10.45 -10.83 14.87
CA LYS A 93 11.31 -9.71 14.44
C LYS A 93 10.65 -8.89 13.33
N ARG A 94 10.72 -7.56 13.47
CA ARG A 94 10.30 -6.59 12.45
C ARG A 94 11.44 -5.61 12.22
N ALA A 95 11.81 -5.41 10.96
CA ALA A 95 12.88 -4.50 10.61
C ALA A 95 12.64 -3.85 9.24
N PRO A 96 13.19 -2.64 9.03
CA PRO A 96 12.99 -1.89 7.79
C PRO A 96 13.82 -2.39 6.60
N THR A 97 14.91 -3.12 6.84
CA THR A 97 15.82 -3.57 5.78
C THR A 97 16.11 -5.06 5.91
N VAL A 98 16.44 -5.69 4.78
CA VAL A 98 16.85 -7.11 4.77
C VAL A 98 18.11 -7.32 5.59
N ALA A 99 19.07 -6.39 5.53
CA ALA A 99 20.29 -6.46 6.33
C ALA A 99 20.00 -6.45 7.84
N MET A 100 19.05 -5.62 8.29
CA MET A 100 18.62 -5.63 9.70
C MET A 100 17.78 -6.85 10.04
N CYS A 101 17.04 -7.43 9.09
CA CYS A 101 16.33 -8.69 9.33
C CYS A 101 17.29 -9.85 9.55
N GLU A 102 18.36 -9.94 8.76
CA GLU A 102 19.37 -11.01 8.85
C GLU A 102 20.37 -10.82 10.00
N SER A 103 20.50 -9.61 10.56
CA SER A 103 21.41 -9.35 11.69
C SER A 103 20.77 -9.71 13.04
N ASP A 104 21.53 -9.65 14.14
CA ASP A 104 21.01 -9.73 15.51
C ASP A 104 20.54 -8.36 16.04
N GLU A 105 20.74 -7.29 15.27
CA GLU A 105 20.40 -5.94 15.69
C GLU A 105 18.88 -5.70 15.67
N SER A 106 18.41 -4.94 16.66
CA SER A 106 17.02 -4.50 16.72
C SER A 106 16.85 -3.13 16.07
N TYR A 107 15.64 -2.87 15.57
CA TYR A 107 15.29 -1.56 15.04
C TYR A 107 15.33 -0.49 16.13
N VAL A 108 16.10 0.58 15.91
CA VAL A 108 16.20 1.74 16.82
C VAL A 108 15.57 2.96 16.15
N PRO A 109 14.52 3.56 16.75
CA PRO A 109 13.87 4.75 16.20
C PRO A 109 14.79 5.98 16.23
N LEU A 110 14.56 6.91 15.31
CA LEU A 110 15.30 8.17 15.22
C LEU A 110 14.78 9.20 16.23
N ASN A 111 13.45 9.29 16.37
CA ASN A 111 12.72 10.07 17.36
C ASN A 111 11.26 9.60 17.43
N ASP A 112 10.45 10.20 18.32
CA ASP A 112 9.05 9.80 18.56
C ASP A 112 8.08 10.09 17.40
N GLY A 113 8.53 10.78 16.34
CA GLY A 113 7.71 11.14 15.19
C GLY A 113 7.01 12.49 15.27
N TYR A 114 7.17 13.20 16.38
CA TYR A 114 6.57 14.51 16.61
C TYR A 114 7.63 15.60 16.64
N ASN A 115 7.52 16.55 15.70
CA ASN A 115 8.36 17.74 15.52
C ASN A 115 9.84 17.48 15.18
N TRP A 116 10.39 18.37 14.34
CA TRP A 116 11.84 18.49 14.12
C TRP A 116 12.43 19.13 15.39
N LYS A 117 13.07 18.34 16.25
CA LYS A 117 13.82 18.90 17.37
C LYS A 117 15.18 19.36 16.87
N GLY A 118 15.26 20.63 16.46
CA GLY A 118 16.50 21.41 16.29
C GLY A 118 17.39 21.10 15.07
N ASP A 119 17.43 19.85 14.59
CA ASP A 119 18.23 19.45 13.43
C ASP A 119 17.34 19.25 12.19
N PRO A 120 17.67 19.85 11.01
CA PRO A 120 16.99 19.58 9.74
C PRO A 120 16.86 18.09 9.38
N ASN A 121 17.82 17.25 9.81
CA ASN A 121 17.82 15.81 9.59
C ASN A 121 17.16 15.01 10.73
N ALA A 122 16.70 15.70 11.78
CA ALA A 122 16.05 15.15 12.96
C ALA A 122 16.84 14.01 13.64
N THR A 123 18.17 14.06 13.60
CA THR A 123 19.09 12.99 14.03
C THR A 123 19.42 13.02 15.51
N LEU A 124 18.45 13.21 16.39
CA LEU A 124 18.69 13.20 17.85
C LEU A 124 19.32 11.89 18.35
N SER A 125 19.19 10.78 17.62
CA SER A 125 19.86 9.51 17.90
C SER A 125 21.22 9.32 17.23
N GLY A 126 21.73 10.32 16.50
CA GLY A 126 23.01 10.28 15.79
C GLY A 126 23.02 9.43 14.51
N GLN A 127 21.89 8.83 14.12
CA GLN A 127 21.82 8.01 12.91
C GLN A 127 21.61 8.89 11.65
N PRO A 128 22.27 8.60 10.51
CA PRO A 128 22.18 9.41 9.30
C PRO A 128 20.82 9.27 8.60
N VAL A 129 20.40 10.33 7.90
CA VAL A 129 19.24 10.33 6.99
C VAL A 129 19.73 10.82 5.62
N PRO A 130 19.60 10.04 4.52
CA PRO A 130 19.10 8.66 4.43
C PRO A 130 19.96 7.63 5.20
N GLN A 131 19.39 6.47 5.54
CA GLN A 131 20.16 5.40 6.18
C GLN A 131 21.04 4.70 5.13
N LEU A 132 22.35 4.78 5.27
CA LEU A 132 23.27 4.09 4.36
C LEU A 132 23.32 2.59 4.67
N PRO A 133 23.43 1.72 3.66
CA PRO A 133 23.63 0.30 3.88
C PRO A 133 25.00 0.04 4.53
N PRO A 134 25.16 -1.09 5.26
CA PRO A 134 26.45 -1.49 5.81
C PRO A 134 27.53 -1.59 4.72
N PRO A 135 28.81 -1.30 5.05
CA PRO A 135 29.91 -1.22 4.07
C PRO A 135 30.16 -2.53 3.29
N HIS A 136 29.61 -3.66 3.73
CA HIS A 136 29.80 -4.98 3.11
C HIS A 136 28.73 -5.37 2.08
N ARG A 137 27.71 -4.52 1.82
CA ARG A 137 26.76 -4.76 0.71
C ARG A 137 26.95 -3.72 -0.39
N PRO A 138 27.47 -4.10 -1.57
CA PRO A 138 27.53 -3.18 -2.70
C PRO A 138 26.11 -2.80 -3.12
N ARG A 139 25.79 -1.51 -3.02
CA ARG A 139 24.56 -0.95 -3.57
C ARG A 139 24.62 -1.03 -5.09
N ARG A 140 23.53 -1.44 -5.75
CA ARG A 140 23.34 -1.16 -7.19
C ARG A 140 23.37 0.36 -7.36
N ALA A 141 24.38 0.89 -8.04
CA ALA A 141 24.52 2.33 -8.23
C ALA A 141 23.24 2.92 -8.85
N PRO A 142 22.84 4.16 -8.50
CA PRO A 142 21.79 4.86 -9.23
C PRO A 142 22.14 4.85 -10.73
N GLY A 143 21.18 4.52 -11.58
CA GLY A 143 21.41 4.41 -13.03
C GLY A 143 21.90 3.04 -13.55
N THR A 144 22.09 2.01 -12.70
CA THR A 144 22.46 0.65 -13.18
C THR A 144 21.25 -0.28 -13.43
N GLY A 145 20.05 0.29 -13.49
CA GLY A 145 18.92 -0.40 -14.10
C GLY A 145 19.13 -0.49 -15.61
N PRO A 146 18.74 -1.59 -16.28
CA PRO A 146 18.68 -1.59 -17.73
C PRO A 146 17.83 -0.38 -18.19
N PRO A 147 18.21 0.32 -19.29
CA PRO A 147 17.36 1.37 -19.83
C PRO A 147 15.96 0.79 -20.08
N PRO A 148 14.88 1.58 -19.89
CA PRO A 148 13.53 1.09 -20.13
C PRO A 148 13.43 0.52 -21.56
N GLY A 149 13.26 -0.79 -21.67
CA GLY A 149 13.24 -1.53 -22.95
C GLY A 149 14.40 -2.50 -23.22
N ALA A 150 15.41 -2.60 -22.35
CA ALA A 150 16.47 -3.60 -22.51
C ALA A 150 15.99 -5.01 -22.10
N PRO A 151 16.22 -6.06 -22.91
CA PRO A 151 15.91 -7.42 -22.54
C PRO A 151 16.75 -7.84 -21.32
N PRO A 152 16.19 -8.64 -20.38
CA PRO A 152 16.91 -9.08 -19.21
C PRO A 152 18.16 -9.88 -19.63
N ALA A 153 19.31 -9.56 -19.01
CA ALA A 153 20.51 -10.37 -19.16
C ALA A 153 20.23 -11.80 -18.64
N PRO A 154 20.81 -12.85 -19.26
CA PRO A 154 20.58 -14.23 -18.83
C PRO A 154 21.18 -14.44 -17.43
N SER A 155 20.31 -14.51 -16.42
CA SER A 155 20.64 -14.93 -15.07
C SER A 155 20.95 -16.43 -15.08
N ALA A 156 22.09 -16.84 -14.50
CA ALA A 156 22.29 -18.24 -14.15
C ALA A 156 21.19 -18.66 -13.14
N PRO A 157 20.53 -19.82 -13.32
CA PRO A 157 19.42 -20.21 -12.46
C PRO A 157 19.93 -20.49 -11.04
N ALA A 158 19.40 -19.76 -10.06
CA ALA A 158 19.52 -20.12 -8.66
C ALA A 158 18.82 -21.47 -8.42
N PRO A 159 19.31 -22.33 -7.49
CA PRO A 159 18.60 -23.54 -7.13
C PRO A 159 17.20 -23.18 -6.62
N ALA A 160 16.18 -23.75 -7.27
CA ALA A 160 14.80 -23.42 -7.02
C ALA A 160 14.40 -23.79 -5.57
N PRO A 161 13.71 -22.90 -4.83
CA PRO A 161 13.01 -23.33 -3.62
C PRO A 161 11.99 -24.41 -3.99
N PRO A 162 11.67 -25.35 -3.09
CA PRO A 162 10.65 -26.35 -3.36
C PRO A 162 9.34 -25.65 -3.74
N PRO A 163 8.68 -26.06 -4.84
CA PRO A 163 7.47 -25.39 -5.29
C PRO A 163 6.39 -25.52 -4.21
N PHE A 164 5.81 -24.38 -3.82
CA PHE A 164 4.50 -24.42 -3.15
C PHE A 164 3.52 -25.06 -4.13
N PRO A 165 2.66 -26.01 -3.68
CA PRO A 165 1.68 -26.64 -4.56
C PRO A 165 0.62 -25.61 -4.94
N ILE A 166 0.85 -24.91 -6.05
CA ILE A 166 -0.16 -24.11 -6.73
C ILE A 166 -0.89 -25.07 -7.65
N ALA A 167 -2.10 -25.48 -7.26
CA ALA A 167 -2.99 -26.21 -8.15
C ALA A 167 -3.56 -25.20 -9.16
N ALA A 168 -3.05 -25.21 -10.39
CA ALA A 168 -3.66 -24.53 -11.52
C ALA A 168 -4.55 -25.54 -12.26
N ALA A 169 -5.79 -25.15 -12.54
CA ALA A 169 -6.69 -25.89 -13.42
C ALA A 169 -6.73 -25.19 -14.77
N GLU A 170 -6.41 -25.91 -15.85
CA GLU A 170 -6.57 -25.42 -17.22
C GLU A 170 -8.07 -25.34 -17.53
N TYR A 171 -8.55 -24.16 -17.93
CA TYR A 171 -9.92 -23.95 -18.37
C TYR A 171 -9.97 -23.90 -19.89
N ASP A 172 -10.82 -24.73 -20.50
CA ASP A 172 -11.10 -24.67 -21.93
C ASP A 172 -12.30 -23.75 -22.19
N PRO A 173 -12.10 -22.55 -22.79
CA PRO A 173 -13.18 -21.62 -23.07
C PRO A 173 -14.11 -22.07 -24.22
N ALA A 174 -13.69 -23.01 -25.07
CA ALA A 174 -14.51 -23.52 -26.16
C ALA A 174 -15.57 -24.52 -25.68
N THR A 175 -15.23 -25.34 -24.68
CA THR A 175 -16.14 -26.34 -24.10
C THR A 175 -16.69 -25.93 -22.73
N GLY A 176 -16.10 -24.91 -22.11
CA GLY A 176 -16.44 -24.46 -20.76
C GLY A 176 -15.99 -25.41 -19.66
N THR A 177 -15.03 -26.30 -19.92
CA THR A 177 -14.63 -27.35 -18.97
C THR A 177 -13.33 -27.02 -18.26
N TYR A 178 -13.14 -27.56 -17.04
CA TYR A 178 -11.86 -27.55 -16.33
C TYR A 178 -11.71 -28.81 -15.47
N VAL A 179 -10.47 -29.21 -15.19
CA VAL A 179 -10.16 -30.34 -14.31
C VAL A 179 -9.95 -29.85 -12.88
N GLY A 180 -10.67 -30.39 -11.92
CA GLY A 180 -10.53 -30.05 -10.51
C GLY A 180 -9.26 -30.65 -9.87
N PRO A 181 -8.86 -30.18 -8.68
CA PRO A 181 -7.73 -30.76 -7.94
C PRO A 181 -7.90 -32.25 -7.58
N ASP A 182 -9.12 -32.75 -7.68
CA ASP A 182 -9.56 -34.14 -7.50
C ASP A 182 -9.48 -34.99 -8.78
N GLY A 183 -9.03 -34.41 -9.90
CA GLY A 183 -8.92 -35.08 -11.20
C GLY A 183 -10.25 -35.26 -11.93
N GLN A 184 -11.36 -34.75 -11.40
CA GLN A 184 -12.67 -34.81 -12.05
C GLN A 184 -12.86 -33.63 -13.02
N VAL A 185 -13.58 -33.88 -14.12
CA VAL A 185 -13.91 -32.84 -15.10
C VAL A 185 -15.18 -32.12 -14.66
N TYR A 186 -15.10 -30.81 -14.51
CA TYR A 186 -16.21 -29.93 -14.20
C TYR A 186 -16.54 -29.04 -15.40
N THR A 187 -17.83 -28.72 -15.58
CA THR A 187 -18.29 -27.80 -16.63
C THR A 187 -18.82 -26.52 -16.01
N ARG A 188 -18.31 -25.38 -16.49
CA ARG A 188 -18.64 -24.03 -16.06
C ARG A 188 -19.02 -23.17 -17.27
N SER A 189 -20.32 -23.17 -17.57
CA SER A 189 -20.93 -22.59 -18.77
C SER A 189 -21.25 -21.09 -18.66
N ASP A 190 -21.15 -20.48 -17.47
CA ASP A 190 -21.35 -19.04 -17.24
C ASP A 190 -20.14 -18.19 -17.69
N LEU A 191 -18.98 -18.81 -17.88
CA LEU A 191 -17.73 -18.17 -18.29
C LEU A 191 -17.33 -18.46 -19.73
N ALA A 192 -17.88 -19.53 -20.33
CA ALA A 192 -17.64 -19.87 -21.72
C ALA A 192 -18.31 -18.82 -22.59
N ALA A 193 -17.67 -18.40 -23.68
CA ALA A 193 -18.27 -17.50 -24.66
C ALA A 193 -19.37 -18.24 -25.44
N ALA A 194 -20.47 -18.57 -24.78
CA ALA A 194 -21.59 -19.27 -25.36
C ALA A 194 -22.43 -18.27 -26.16
N GLY A 195 -22.05 -18.03 -27.43
CA GLY A 195 -22.95 -17.75 -28.55
C GLY A 195 -24.07 -16.69 -28.39
N GLY A 196 -24.01 -15.84 -27.38
CA GLY A 196 -25.03 -14.84 -27.04
C GLY A 196 -24.34 -13.50 -26.89
N LYS A 197 -24.86 -12.49 -27.61
CA LYS A 197 -24.35 -11.11 -27.70
C LYS A 197 -23.67 -10.64 -26.42
N GLU A 198 -22.50 -10.01 -26.57
CA GLU A 198 -21.74 -9.40 -25.47
C GLU A 198 -22.68 -8.69 -24.49
N ARG A 199 -22.67 -9.14 -23.24
CA ARG A 199 -23.43 -8.48 -22.17
C ARG A 199 -22.74 -7.14 -21.90
N THR A 200 -23.42 -6.04 -22.20
CA THR A 200 -22.91 -4.72 -21.85
C THR A 200 -22.79 -4.60 -20.33
N TRP A 201 -21.81 -3.83 -19.86
CA TRP A 201 -21.56 -3.67 -18.41
C TRP A 201 -22.82 -3.17 -17.66
N GLN A 202 -23.69 -2.41 -18.33
CA GLN A 202 -24.95 -1.92 -17.78
C GLN A 202 -25.89 -3.07 -17.39
N SER A 203 -25.91 -4.17 -18.16
CA SER A 203 -26.77 -5.33 -17.90
C SER A 203 -26.31 -6.20 -16.72
N MET A 204 -25.07 -6.02 -16.25
CA MET A 204 -24.54 -6.74 -15.08
C MET A 204 -24.84 -6.01 -13.76
N LEU A 205 -25.20 -4.73 -13.83
CA LEU A 205 -25.43 -3.87 -12.66
C LEU A 205 -26.91 -3.69 -12.31
N LEU A 206 -27.82 -4.16 -13.15
CA LEU A 206 -29.26 -4.05 -12.93
C LEU A 206 -29.89 -5.44 -12.79
N PRO A 207 -30.76 -5.66 -11.79
CA PRO A 207 -31.50 -6.91 -11.69
C PRO A 207 -32.47 -7.04 -12.88
N PRO A 208 -32.73 -8.28 -13.35
CA PRO A 208 -33.66 -8.51 -14.44
C PRO A 208 -35.09 -8.14 -14.00
N ASN A 209 -35.84 -7.48 -14.90
CA ASN A 209 -37.27 -7.22 -14.72
C ASN A 209 -38.08 -8.51 -14.86
#